data_AF-A0A930U5M7-F1
#
_entry.id   AF-A0A930U5M7-F1
#
_cell.length_a   1.000
_cell.length_b   1.000
_cell.length_c   1.000
_cell.angle_alpha   90.00
_cell.angle_beta   90.00
_cell.angle_gamma   90.00
#
_symmetry.space_group_name_H-M   'P 1'
#
loop_
_entity.id
_entity.type
_entity.pdbx_description
1 polymer ?
#
loop_
_entity_poly.entity_id
_entity_poly.type
_entity_poly.pdbx_seq_one_letter_code
_entity_poly.pdbx_strand_id
1 'polypeptide(L)'
;MLNKGLRDQESIRIDNILKVLHSLTFVPKFWNLEDLLSLENELKDLGMNIETLNDFDEKQLISHLDRLHFDWNHFEIFADFLMALSKESQYDFSKKAIAIYNYIQLESKTFSFEIFNKIAAAKANL
;
A
#
# COMPACT_ATOMS: atom_id res chain seq x y z
N MET A 1 -23.87 4.44 18.83
CA MET A 1 -22.70 3.58 19.09
C MET A 1 -22.68 2.30 18.21
N LEU A 2 -23.31 2.31 17.03
CA LEU A 2 -23.33 1.16 16.10
C LEU A 2 -22.11 1.10 15.15
N ASN A 3 -21.43 2.23 14.91
CA ASN A 3 -20.33 2.31 13.93
C ASN A 3 -18.94 1.89 14.45
N LYS A 4 -18.70 1.84 15.77
CA LYS A 4 -17.35 1.59 16.28
C LYS A 4 -16.92 0.15 16.02
N GLY A 5 -17.77 -0.83 16.34
CA GLY A 5 -17.46 -2.25 16.12
C GLY A 5 -17.30 -2.63 14.64
N LEU A 6 -18.09 -2.05 13.75
CA LEU A 6 -17.97 -2.28 12.31
C LEU A 6 -16.65 -1.72 11.74
N ARG A 7 -16.26 -0.52 12.18
CA ARG A 7 -14.98 0.09 11.78
C ARG A 7 -13.79 -0.71 12.30
N ASP A 8 -13.86 -1.23 13.52
CA ASP A 8 -12.81 -2.06 14.10
C ASP A 8 -12.64 -3.37 13.31
N GLN A 9 -13.75 -3.99 12.87
CA GLN A 9 -13.71 -5.18 12.00
C GLN A 9 -13.12 -4.91 10.63
N GLU A 10 -13.44 -3.76 10.02
CA GLU A 10 -12.87 -3.35 8.73
C GLU A 10 -11.36 -3.09 8.83
N SER A 11 -10.92 -2.41 9.90
CA SER A 11 -9.49 -2.20 10.18
C SER A 11 -8.75 -3.52 10.31
N ILE A 12 -9.28 -4.48 11.09
CA ILE A 12 -8.68 -5.80 11.26
C ILE A 12 -8.59 -6.55 9.92
N ARG A 13 -9.61 -6.42 9.06
CA ARG A 13 -9.61 -7.02 7.74
C ARG A 13 -8.48 -6.44 6.87
N ILE A 14 -8.34 -5.12 6.83
CA ILE A 14 -7.29 -4.42 6.08
C ILE A 14 -5.90 -4.81 6.62
N ASP A 15 -5.72 -4.84 7.94
CA ASP A 15 -4.48 -5.28 8.57
C ASP A 15 -4.05 -6.68 8.12
N ASN A 16 -4.99 -7.62 8.03
CA ASN A 16 -4.69 -8.98 7.60
C ASN A 16 -4.25 -9.03 6.14
N ILE A 17 -4.94 -8.30 5.26
CA ILE A 17 -4.58 -8.18 3.85
C ILE A 17 -3.18 -7.59 3.69
N LEU A 18 -2.90 -6.48 4.39
CA LEU A 18 -1.60 -5.80 4.33
C LEU A 18 -0.46 -6.67 4.86
N LYS A 19 -0.70 -7.49 5.89
CA LYS A 19 0.28 -8.47 6.37
C LYS A 19 0.65 -9.49 5.30
N VAL A 20 -0.34 -10.00 4.56
CA VAL A 20 -0.09 -10.96 3.47
C VAL A 20 0.68 -10.28 2.35
N LEU A 21 0.21 -9.12 1.87
CA LEU A 21 0.89 -8.33 0.83
C LEU A 21 2.35 -8.03 1.19
N HIS A 22 2.61 -7.55 2.41
CA HIS A 22 3.95 -7.27 2.89
C HIS A 22 4.81 -8.54 2.96
N SER A 23 4.23 -9.69 3.37
CA SER A 23 4.95 -10.97 3.42
C SER A 23 5.37 -11.48 2.04
N LEU A 24 4.57 -11.19 1.00
CA LEU A 24 4.89 -11.56 -0.37
C LEU A 24 6.13 -10.84 -0.89
N THR A 25 6.39 -9.61 -0.43
CA THR A 25 7.50 -8.77 -0.89
C THR A 25 8.67 -8.68 0.10
N PHE A 26 8.61 -9.38 1.23
CA PHE A 26 9.63 -9.26 2.29
C PHE A 26 10.98 -9.89 1.91
N VAL A 27 10.97 -10.94 1.10
CA VAL A 27 12.17 -11.64 0.65
C VAL A 27 12.23 -11.63 -0.87
N PRO A 28 13.35 -11.22 -1.48
CA PRO A 28 13.54 -11.33 -2.92
C PRO A 28 13.32 -12.78 -3.38
N LYS A 29 12.46 -12.96 -4.38
CA LYS A 29 12.07 -14.30 -4.83
C LYS A 29 11.65 -14.32 -6.29
N PHE A 30 11.70 -15.51 -6.88
CA PHE A 30 11.05 -15.75 -8.16
C PHE A 30 9.54 -15.86 -7.96
N TRP A 31 8.79 -14.94 -8.54
CA TRP A 31 7.33 -14.91 -8.46
C TRP A 31 6.73 -16.03 -9.30
N ASN A 32 6.25 -17.07 -8.61
CA ASN A 32 5.56 -18.17 -9.27
C ASN A 32 4.06 -17.84 -9.45
N LEU A 33 3.31 -18.73 -10.10
CA LEU A 33 1.89 -18.54 -10.34
C LEU A 33 1.07 -18.40 -9.05
N GLU A 34 1.44 -19.13 -7.98
CA GLU A 34 0.76 -19.08 -6.69
C GLU A 34 0.98 -17.74 -5.97
N ASP A 35 2.18 -17.18 -6.06
CA ASP A 35 2.50 -15.85 -5.53
C ASP A 35 1.67 -14.77 -6.23
N LEU A 36 1.58 -14.84 -7.56
CA LEU A 36 0.80 -13.91 -8.36
C LEU A 36 -0.70 -14.03 -8.08
N LEU A 37 -1.23 -15.25 -7.96
CA LEU A 37 -2.63 -15.48 -7.58
C LEU A 37 -2.91 -14.96 -6.16
N SER A 38 -1.98 -15.14 -5.22
CA SER A 38 -2.10 -14.61 -3.87
C SER A 38 -2.15 -13.09 -3.89
N LEU A 39 -1.23 -12.44 -4.61
CA LEU A 39 -1.23 -10.99 -4.80
C LEU A 39 -2.55 -10.48 -5.39
N GLU A 40 -3.05 -11.11 -6.45
CA GLU A 40 -4.32 -10.72 -7.07
C GLU A 40 -5.52 -10.88 -6.13
N ASN A 41 -5.55 -11.95 -5.32
CA ASN A 41 -6.62 -12.17 -4.34
C ASN A 41 -6.61 -11.09 -3.25
N GLU A 42 -5.43 -10.77 -2.70
CA GLU A 42 -5.30 -9.74 -1.67
C GLU A 42 -5.66 -8.34 -2.22
N LEU A 43 -5.23 -8.01 -3.44
CA LEU A 43 -5.62 -6.76 -4.10
C LEU A 43 -7.13 -6.71 -4.37
N LYS A 44 -7.74 -7.84 -4.73
CA LYS A 44 -9.19 -7.94 -4.95
C LYS A 44 -10.00 -7.66 -3.70
N ASP A 45 -9.49 -8.08 -2.54
CA ASP A 45 -10.11 -7.75 -1.25
C ASP A 45 -9.95 -6.26 -0.88
N LEU A 46 -9.02 -5.54 -1.53
CA LEU A 46 -8.97 -4.08 -1.53
C LEU A 46 -9.73 -3.45 -2.70
N GLY A 47 -10.56 -4.22 -3.43
CA GLY A 47 -11.36 -3.71 -4.54
C GLY A 47 -10.54 -3.30 -5.77
N MET A 48 -9.35 -3.87 -5.96
CA MET A 48 -8.48 -3.62 -7.11
C MET A 48 -7.78 -4.92 -7.55
N ASN A 49 -6.89 -4.83 -8.54
CA ASN A 49 -6.04 -5.91 -9.05
C ASN A 49 -4.76 -5.26 -9.61
N ILE A 50 -3.81 -6.04 -10.12
CA ILE A 50 -2.54 -5.47 -10.62
C ILE A 50 -2.78 -4.48 -11.76
N GLU A 51 -3.70 -4.79 -12.68
CA GLU A 51 -4.04 -3.95 -13.83
C GLU A 51 -4.60 -2.59 -13.39
N THR A 52 -5.62 -2.58 -12.54
CA THR A 52 -6.23 -1.34 -12.02
C THR A 52 -5.27 -0.56 -11.13
N LEU A 53 -4.41 -1.24 -10.35
CA LEU A 53 -3.34 -0.58 -9.59
C LEU A 53 -2.33 0.11 -10.52
N ASN A 54 -2.03 -0.50 -11.67
CA ASN A 54 -1.20 0.13 -12.70
C ASN A 54 -1.88 1.32 -13.35
N ASP A 55 -3.17 1.20 -13.67
CA ASP A 55 -3.96 2.21 -14.36
C ASP A 55 -4.31 3.42 -13.50
N PHE A 56 -4.40 3.26 -12.17
CA PHE A 56 -4.59 4.40 -11.28
C PHE A 56 -3.47 5.42 -11.45
N ASP A 57 -3.81 6.70 -11.48
CA ASP A 57 -2.87 7.75 -11.11
C ASP A 57 -2.69 7.81 -9.58
N GLU A 58 -1.71 8.57 -9.11
CA GLU A 58 -1.40 8.65 -7.68
C GLU A 58 -2.58 9.16 -6.83
N LYS A 59 -3.36 10.12 -7.35
CA LYS A 59 -4.51 10.70 -6.63
C LYS A 59 -5.70 9.75 -6.60
N GLN A 60 -5.92 9.02 -7.69
CA GLN A 60 -6.95 8.00 -7.79
C GLN A 60 -6.69 6.87 -6.80
N LEU A 61 -5.44 6.40 -6.70
CA LEU A 61 -5.07 5.38 -5.73
C LEU A 61 -5.29 5.86 -4.29
N ILE A 62 -4.80 7.06 -3.93
CA ILE A 62 -5.01 7.62 -2.59
C ILE A 62 -6.51 7.72 -2.28
N SER A 63 -7.30 8.26 -3.22
CA SER A 63 -8.75 8.40 -3.05
C SER A 63 -9.45 7.05 -2.89
N HIS A 64 -8.97 6.01 -3.58
CA HIS A 64 -9.49 4.65 -3.46
C HIS A 64 -9.22 4.07 -2.05
N LEU A 65 -7.99 4.21 -1.56
CA LEU A 65 -7.59 3.75 -0.23
C LEU A 65 -8.30 4.51 0.90
N ASP A 66 -8.50 5.82 0.77
CA ASP A 66 -9.28 6.63 1.73
C ASP A 66 -10.73 6.14 1.84
N ARG A 67 -11.33 5.74 0.71
CA ARG A 67 -12.70 5.20 0.68
C ARG A 67 -12.82 3.84 1.35
N LEU A 68 -11.72 3.11 1.47
CA LEU A 68 -11.60 1.89 2.27
C LEU A 68 -11.28 2.18 3.74
N HIS A 69 -11.28 3.44 4.15
CA HIS A 69 -11.01 3.86 5.53
C HIS A 69 -9.62 3.43 6.03
N PHE A 70 -8.62 3.42 5.15
CA PHE A 70 -7.23 3.29 5.55
C PHE A 70 -6.87 4.34 6.60
N ASP A 71 -6.16 3.93 7.64
CA ASP A 71 -5.53 4.86 8.56
C ASP A 71 -4.08 5.09 8.12
N TRP A 72 -3.37 5.97 8.82
CA TRP A 72 -2.00 6.34 8.44
C TRP A 72 -1.04 5.15 8.43
N ASN A 73 -1.23 4.19 9.33
CA ASN A 73 -0.41 2.98 9.38
C ASN A 73 -0.74 2.05 8.20
N HIS A 74 -2.01 1.88 7.85
CA HIS A 74 -2.42 1.14 6.67
C HIS A 74 -1.83 1.75 5.39
N PHE A 75 -1.89 3.08 5.24
CA PHE A 75 -1.28 3.78 4.12
C PHE A 75 0.23 3.56 4.04
N GLU A 76 0.91 3.64 5.18
CA GLU A 76 2.36 3.45 5.25
C GLU A 76 2.78 2.03 4.84
N ILE A 77 2.14 1.01 5.42
CA ILE A 77 2.43 -0.40 5.11
C ILE A 77 2.14 -0.70 3.63
N PHE A 78 1.07 -0.16 3.08
CA PHE A 78 0.76 -0.34 1.66
C PHE A 78 1.80 0.33 0.75
N ALA A 79 2.27 1.53 1.11
CA ALA A 79 3.36 2.20 0.38
C ALA A 79 4.68 1.43 0.46
N ASP A 80 5.01 0.87 1.64
CA ASP A 80 6.19 0.00 1.83
C ASP A 80 6.10 -1.24 0.92
N PHE A 81 4.92 -1.86 0.85
CA PHE A 81 4.64 -2.95 -0.07
C PHE A 81 4.84 -2.54 -1.54
N LEU A 82 4.30 -1.40 -1.99
CA LEU A 82 4.47 -0.92 -3.36
C LEU A 82 5.96 -0.67 -3.70
N MET A 83 6.72 -0.09 -2.77
CA MET A 83 8.16 0.10 -2.96
C MET A 83 8.90 -1.22 -3.12
N ALA A 84 8.56 -2.22 -2.30
CA ALA A 84 9.18 -3.53 -2.37
C ALA A 84 8.78 -4.27 -3.67
N LEU A 85 7.49 -4.25 -4.03
CA LEU A 85 6.99 -4.83 -5.27
C LEU A 85 7.66 -4.23 -6.51
N SER A 86 7.94 -2.92 -6.49
CA SER A 86 8.60 -2.23 -7.60
C SER A 86 10.04 -2.69 -7.86
N LYS A 87 10.71 -3.23 -6.83
CA LYS A 87 12.07 -3.77 -6.95
C LYS A 87 12.09 -5.20 -7.51
N GLU A 88 11.04 -5.95 -7.21
CA GLU A 88 10.97 -7.40 -7.48
C GLU A 88 10.16 -7.74 -8.73
N SER A 89 9.35 -6.80 -9.23
CA SER A 89 8.42 -7.04 -10.35
C SER A 89 8.74 -6.19 -11.58
N GLN A 90 8.08 -6.52 -12.69
CA GLN A 90 8.16 -5.75 -13.94
C GLN A 90 7.41 -4.40 -13.88
N TYR A 91 6.68 -4.13 -12.80
CA TYR A 91 5.91 -2.91 -12.62
C TYR A 91 6.64 -1.94 -11.70
N ASP A 92 6.66 -0.66 -12.05
CA ASP A 92 7.20 0.39 -11.18
C ASP A 92 6.06 1.20 -10.54
N PHE A 93 5.84 0.93 -9.25
CA PHE A 93 4.89 1.65 -8.40
C PHE A 93 5.58 2.65 -7.46
N SER A 94 6.87 2.93 -7.65
CA SER A 94 7.66 3.79 -6.75
C SER A 94 7.07 5.20 -6.66
N LYS A 95 6.57 5.75 -7.77
CA LYS A 95 5.89 7.07 -7.77
C LYS A 95 4.62 7.08 -6.94
N LYS A 96 3.81 6.02 -7.04
CA LYS A 96 2.59 5.83 -6.25
C LYS A 96 2.88 5.70 -4.77
N ALA A 97 3.88 4.90 -4.40
CA ALA A 97 4.34 4.78 -3.02
C ALA A 97 4.81 6.13 -2.44
N ILE A 98 5.64 6.86 -3.19
CA ILE A 98 6.09 8.21 -2.80
C ILE A 98 4.90 9.15 -2.60
N ALA A 99 3.90 9.12 -3.48
CA ALA A 99 2.72 9.95 -3.33
C ALA A 99 1.93 9.61 -2.05
N ILE A 100 1.80 8.33 -1.70
CA ILE A 100 1.16 7.91 -0.45
C ILE A 100 1.97 8.40 0.77
N TYR A 101 3.29 8.25 0.78
CA TYR A 101 4.10 8.79 1.87
C TYR A 101 3.94 10.30 2.03
N ASN A 102 3.94 11.06 0.91
CA ASN A 102 3.70 12.50 0.96
C ASN A 102 2.29 12.83 1.48
N TYR A 103 1.28 12.04 1.11
CA TYR A 103 -0.08 12.18 1.59
C TYR A 103 -0.16 12.00 3.11
N ILE A 104 0.45 10.96 3.67
CA ILE A 104 0.54 10.74 5.13
C ILE A 104 1.19 11.95 5.80
N GLN A 105 2.33 12.41 5.25
CA GLN A 105 3.08 13.54 5.82
C GLN A 105 2.28 14.85 5.83
N LEU A 106 1.42 15.06 4.83
CA LEU A 106 0.59 16.26 4.71
C LEU A 106 -0.66 16.17 5.58
N GLU A 107 -1.40 15.07 5.51
CA GLU A 107 -2.75 14.96 6.09
C GLU A 107 -2.77 14.47 7.55
N SER A 108 -1.74 13.76 8.01
CA SER A 108 -1.65 13.33 9.41
C SER A 108 -1.47 14.50 10.40
N LYS A 109 -1.16 15.70 9.90
CA LYS A 109 -0.89 16.93 10.66
C LYS A 109 0.25 16.78 11.69
N THR A 110 1.02 15.70 11.60
CA THR A 110 2.16 15.39 12.47
C THR A 110 3.36 15.12 11.59
N PHE A 111 4.48 15.79 11.87
CA PHE A 111 5.69 15.53 11.12
C PHE A 111 6.29 14.16 11.51
N SER A 112 6.46 13.25 10.55
CA SER A 112 7.14 11.97 10.76
C SER A 112 8.53 11.98 10.12
N PHE A 113 9.58 11.87 10.95
CA PHE A 113 10.95 11.70 10.46
C PHE A 113 11.11 10.39 9.68
N GLU A 114 10.37 9.34 10.06
CA GLU A 114 10.40 8.06 9.38
C GLU A 114 9.88 8.17 7.95
N ILE A 115 8.68 8.74 7.77
CA ILE A 115 8.08 8.98 6.45
C ILE A 115 8.98 9.89 5.61
N PHE A 116 9.53 10.96 6.21
CA PHE A 116 10.47 11.83 5.52
C PHE A 116 11.69 11.07 4.99
N ASN A 117 12.29 10.19 5.81
CA ASN A 117 13.42 9.38 5.40
C ASN A 117 13.03 8.36 4.31
N LYS A 118 11.85 7.74 4.39
CA LYS A 118 11.32 6.85 3.35
C LYS A 118 11.19 7.58 2.01
N ILE A 119 10.63 8.79 2.00
CA ILE A 119 10.53 9.64 0.78
C ILE A 119 11.91 9.95 0.21
N ALA A 120 12.86 10.37 1.06
CA ALA A 120 14.21 10.71 0.63
C ALA A 120 14.93 9.48 0.02
N ALA A 121 14.84 8.33 0.69
CA ALA A 121 15.44 7.08 0.22
C ALA A 121 14.80 6.60 -1.10
N ALA A 122 13.48 6.70 -1.25
CA ALA A 122 12.80 6.33 -2.47
C ALA A 122 13.24 7.21 -3.66
N LYS A 123 13.33 8.53 -3.44
CA LYS A 123 13.77 9.48 -4.49
C LYS A 123 15.23 9.34 -4.89
N ALA A 124 16.10 8.87 -3.98
CA ALA A 124 17.51 8.64 -4.30
C ALA A 124 17.73 7.45 -5.26
N ASN A 125 16.73 6.58 -5.41
CA ASN A 125 16.78 5.38 -6.25
C ASN A 125 15.94 5.49 -7.54
N LEU A 126 15.44 6.69 -7.87
CA LEU A 126 14.68 6.99 -9.10
C LEU A 126 15.59 7.43 -10.26
#